data_AF-A0AAC9Q1S4-F1
#
_entry.id   AF-A0AAC9Q1S4-F1
#
_cell.length_a   1.000
_cell.length_b   1.000
_cell.length_c   1.000
_cell.angle_alpha   90.00
_cell.angle_beta   90.00
_cell.angle_gamma   90.00
#
_symmetry.space_group_name_H-M   'P 1'
#
loop_
_entity.id
_entity.type
_entity.pdbx_description
1 polymer ?
#
loop_
_entity_poly.entity_id
_entity_poly.type
_entity_poly.pdbx_seq_one_letter_code
_entity_poly.pdbx_strand_id
1 'polypeptide(L)'
;MALSPLDIHNKEFSSKMRGYDKDEVNDFLAQIVKDYSSLIKDNEGLKKELADAKEKVRYFTDMKEALNQSIIVAQESAEKVKNSAHQEADLIKQQAQQDAQGILNRAKADADQKVHQAQAQTEQTLHDAELKRQNISVQTEDLKRQSRVFRQRLQVMLESQLEVVKSPEWKELLSSSPEAADTTDPSQEALDNSQAGFVNSSGAVSGADAYTEIIFPDDQSATSESATATPAPVDSDHSESEAPTSTTTSADTDVTTDQDAQ
;
A
#
# COMPACT_ATOMS: atom_id res chain seq x y z
N MET A 1 -35.79 32.13 -77.32
CA MET A 1 -35.14 33.44 -77.54
C MET A 1 -35.68 34.02 -78.83
N ALA A 2 -35.89 35.34 -78.87
CA ALA A 2 -36.25 36.08 -80.08
C ALA A 2 -35.01 36.90 -80.48
N LEU A 3 -34.37 36.53 -81.60
CA LEU A 3 -33.28 37.23 -82.31
C LEU A 3 -31.85 37.19 -81.69
N SER A 4 -30.88 36.75 -82.50
CA SER A 4 -29.42 36.83 -82.31
C SER A 4 -28.86 38.16 -82.85
N PRO A 5 -27.70 38.66 -82.36
CA PRO A 5 -26.99 39.78 -83.01
C PRO A 5 -26.79 39.57 -84.51
N LEU A 6 -26.57 38.32 -84.94
CA LEU A 6 -26.43 37.95 -86.35
C LEU A 6 -27.76 38.06 -87.12
N ASP A 7 -28.89 37.80 -86.45
CA ASP A 7 -30.22 37.92 -87.03
C ASP A 7 -30.63 39.39 -87.22
N ILE A 8 -30.11 40.29 -86.37
CA ILE A 8 -30.33 41.74 -86.47
C ILE A 8 -29.47 42.31 -87.61
N HIS A 9 -28.22 41.87 -87.74
CA HIS A 9 -27.32 42.29 -88.82
C HIS A 9 -27.80 41.84 -90.21
N ASN A 10 -28.30 40.62 -90.33
CA ASN A 10 -28.74 40.06 -91.62
C ASN A 10 -30.20 40.41 -91.96
N LYS A 11 -30.81 41.37 -91.26
CA LYS A 11 -32.22 41.71 -91.44
C LYS A 11 -32.42 42.65 -92.63
N GLU A 12 -33.10 42.17 -93.66
CA GLU A 12 -33.51 43.01 -94.80
C GLU A 12 -34.92 43.58 -94.63
N PHE A 13 -35.09 44.86 -95.02
CA PHE A 13 -36.37 45.57 -94.96
C PHE A 13 -36.86 45.96 -96.37
N SER A 14 -38.18 45.88 -96.59
CA SER A 14 -38.78 46.29 -97.87
C SER A 14 -38.81 47.83 -98.03
N SER A 15 -38.45 48.32 -99.22
CA SER A 15 -38.39 49.76 -99.53
C SER A 15 -39.75 50.30 -99.98
N LYS A 16 -40.26 51.37 -99.36
CA LYS A 16 -41.50 52.07 -99.75
C LYS A 16 -41.21 53.55 -100.02
N MET A 17 -42.00 54.20 -100.90
CA MET A 17 -41.77 55.58 -101.42
C MET A 17 -41.66 56.67 -100.32
N ARG A 18 -42.10 56.40 -99.09
CA ARG A 18 -42.03 57.33 -97.95
C ARG A 18 -41.63 56.55 -96.69
N GLY A 19 -40.42 55.99 -96.71
CA GLY A 19 -39.84 55.19 -95.63
C GLY A 19 -38.69 55.90 -94.91
N TYR A 20 -38.14 55.23 -93.89
CA TYR A 20 -36.93 55.69 -93.20
C TYR A 20 -35.71 55.65 -94.11
N ASP A 21 -34.73 56.51 -93.83
CA ASP A 21 -33.44 56.49 -94.49
C ASP A 21 -32.72 55.16 -94.18
N LYS A 22 -32.23 54.49 -95.23
CA LYS A 22 -31.58 53.19 -95.08
C LYS A 22 -30.24 53.30 -94.37
N ASP A 23 -29.50 54.38 -94.61
CA ASP A 23 -28.16 54.56 -94.07
C ASP A 23 -28.23 54.86 -92.57
N GLU A 24 -29.13 55.76 -92.14
CA GLU A 24 -29.37 56.03 -90.71
C GLU A 24 -29.89 54.80 -89.95
N VAL A 25 -30.77 54.01 -90.57
CA VAL A 25 -31.28 52.76 -89.96
C VAL A 25 -30.17 51.72 -89.83
N ASN A 26 -29.30 51.58 -90.83
CA ASN A 26 -28.17 50.66 -90.78
C ASN A 26 -27.14 51.05 -89.71
N ASP A 27 -26.83 52.34 -89.57
CA ASP A 27 -25.94 52.84 -88.52
C ASP A 27 -26.51 52.58 -87.12
N PHE A 28 -27.82 52.79 -86.94
CA PHE A 28 -28.51 52.48 -85.68
C PHE A 28 -28.54 50.97 -85.39
N LEU A 29 -28.79 50.13 -86.40
CA LEU A 29 -28.75 48.67 -86.26
C LEU A 29 -27.34 48.17 -85.92
N ALA A 30 -26.29 48.76 -86.49
CA ALA A 30 -24.91 48.44 -86.14
C ALA A 30 -24.61 48.74 -84.66
N GLN A 31 -25.11 49.86 -84.14
CA GLN A 31 -25.02 50.19 -82.72
C GLN A 31 -25.80 49.20 -81.85
N ILE A 32 -27.03 48.84 -82.24
CA ILE A 32 -27.83 47.81 -81.54
C ILE A 32 -27.10 46.47 -81.52
N VAL A 33 -26.54 46.02 -82.65
CA VAL A 33 -25.81 44.75 -82.73
C VAL A 33 -24.62 44.75 -81.76
N LYS A 34 -23.87 45.86 -81.71
CA LYS A 34 -22.74 46.02 -80.78
C LYS A 34 -23.19 45.93 -79.32
N ASP A 35 -24.17 46.73 -78.92
CA ASP A 35 -24.64 46.78 -77.53
C ASP A 35 -25.32 45.47 -77.11
N TYR A 36 -26.08 44.83 -78.02
CA TYR A 36 -26.72 43.55 -77.78
C TYR A 36 -25.69 42.41 -77.64
N SER A 37 -24.61 42.44 -78.44
CA SER A 37 -23.50 41.48 -78.29
C SER A 37 -22.76 41.66 -76.96
N SER A 38 -22.54 42.90 -76.52
CA SER A 38 -21.97 43.20 -75.20
C SER A 38 -22.87 42.68 -74.08
N LEU A 39 -24.17 42.94 -74.18
CA LEU A 39 -25.16 42.52 -73.19
C LEU A 39 -25.23 41.00 -73.06
N ILE A 40 -25.15 40.26 -74.16
CA ILE A 40 -25.12 38.78 -74.13
C ILE A 40 -23.85 38.29 -73.43
N LYS A 41 -22.69 38.86 -73.77
CA LYS A 41 -21.40 38.51 -73.14
C LYS A 41 -21.40 38.80 -71.64
N ASP A 42 -21.92 39.95 -71.24
CA ASP A 42 -22.05 40.32 -69.83
C ASP A 42 -23.05 39.41 -69.11
N ASN A 43 -24.16 39.03 -69.75
CA ASN A 43 -25.13 38.10 -69.18
C ASN A 43 -24.53 36.70 -68.96
N GLU A 44 -23.72 36.22 -69.90
CA GLU A 44 -22.97 34.96 -69.76
C GLU A 44 -21.93 35.05 -68.64
N GLY A 45 -21.20 36.16 -68.54
CA GLY A 45 -20.25 36.43 -67.46
C GLY A 45 -20.94 36.42 -66.09
N LEU A 46 -22.02 37.18 -65.94
CA LEU A 46 -22.82 37.24 -64.71
C LEU A 46 -23.43 35.88 -64.34
N LYS A 47 -23.90 35.10 -65.33
CA LYS A 47 -24.39 33.73 -65.09
C LYS A 47 -23.29 32.82 -64.57
N LYS A 48 -22.08 32.95 -65.08
CA LYS A 48 -20.92 32.19 -64.61
C LYS A 48 -20.55 32.57 -63.18
N GLU A 49 -20.43 33.87 -62.89
CA GLU A 49 -20.17 34.35 -61.52
C GLU A 49 -21.26 33.92 -60.54
N LEU A 50 -22.53 33.97 -60.96
CA LEU A 50 -23.66 33.49 -60.16
C LEU A 50 -23.53 31.98 -59.87
N ALA A 51 -23.12 31.19 -60.86
CA ALA A 51 -22.91 29.76 -60.68
C ALA A 51 -21.76 29.49 -59.69
N ASP A 52 -20.62 30.15 -59.86
CA ASP A 52 -19.46 30.02 -58.98
C ASP A 52 -19.79 30.47 -57.54
N ALA A 53 -20.53 31.57 -57.38
CA ALA A 53 -20.98 32.05 -56.08
C ALA A 53 -21.94 31.08 -55.40
N LYS A 54 -22.89 30.50 -56.15
CA LYS A 54 -23.82 29.48 -55.63
C LYS A 54 -23.09 28.22 -55.20
N GLU A 55 -22.07 27.80 -55.94
CA GLU A 55 -21.25 26.64 -55.56
C GLU A 55 -20.47 26.90 -54.27
N LYS A 56 -19.87 28.09 -54.11
CA LYS A 56 -19.22 28.49 -52.86
C LYS A 56 -20.19 28.49 -51.69
N VAL A 57 -21.40 29.04 -51.87
CA VAL A 57 -22.44 29.02 -50.83
C VAL A 57 -22.79 27.59 -50.44
N ARG A 58 -22.94 26.68 -51.40
CA ARG A 58 -23.19 25.26 -51.13
C ARG A 58 -22.03 24.66 -50.30
N TYR A 59 -20.79 24.85 -50.74
CA TYR A 59 -19.61 24.36 -50.03
C TYR A 59 -19.53 24.86 -48.58
N PHE A 60 -19.75 26.15 -48.34
CA PHE A 60 -19.76 26.70 -46.98
C PHE A 60 -20.93 26.18 -46.15
N THR A 61 -22.08 25.94 -46.77
CA THR A 61 -23.26 25.38 -46.08
C THR A 61 -23.00 23.94 -45.66
N ASP A 62 -22.45 23.10 -46.55
CA ASP A 62 -22.12 21.71 -46.27
C ASP A 62 -21.02 21.61 -45.20
N MET A 63 -20.01 22.48 -45.28
CA MET A 63 -18.94 22.55 -44.28
C MET A 63 -19.46 23.01 -42.91
N LYS A 64 -20.37 23.99 -42.87
CA LYS A 64 -21.04 24.41 -41.63
C LYS A 64 -21.82 23.25 -41.00
N GLU A 65 -22.50 22.46 -41.82
CA GLU A 65 -23.27 21.31 -41.35
C GLU A 65 -22.36 20.21 -40.81
N ALA A 66 -21.30 19.87 -41.54
CA ALA A 66 -20.30 18.90 -41.10
C ALA A 66 -19.60 19.34 -39.80
N LEU A 67 -19.29 20.63 -39.67
CA LEU A 67 -18.70 21.19 -38.46
C LEU A 67 -19.68 21.10 -37.27
N ASN A 68 -20.93 21.48 -37.46
CA ASN A 68 -21.95 21.42 -36.42
C ASN A 68 -22.18 19.97 -35.95
N GLN A 69 -22.27 19.02 -36.89
CA GLN A 69 -22.39 17.60 -36.57
C GLN A 69 -21.15 17.08 -35.80
N SER A 70 -19.96 17.52 -36.20
CA SER A 70 -18.72 17.15 -35.49
C SER A 70 -18.69 17.67 -34.06
N ILE A 71 -19.18 18.89 -33.82
CA ILE A 71 -19.29 19.47 -32.47
C ILE A 71 -20.26 18.66 -31.62
N ILE A 72 -21.42 18.28 -32.17
CA ILE A 72 -22.41 17.47 -31.45
C ILE A 72 -21.80 16.11 -31.06
N VAL A 73 -21.17 15.42 -32.01
CA VAL A 73 -20.54 14.12 -31.73
C VAL A 73 -19.41 14.26 -30.70
N ALA A 74 -18.61 15.33 -30.78
CA ALA A 74 -17.56 15.59 -29.79
C ALA A 74 -18.16 15.83 -28.39
N GLN A 75 -19.24 16.60 -28.28
CA GLN A 75 -19.95 16.84 -27.02
C GLN A 75 -20.56 15.56 -26.45
N GLU A 76 -21.24 14.77 -27.28
CA GLU A 76 -21.81 13.48 -26.87
C GLU A 76 -20.72 12.50 -26.42
N SER A 77 -19.60 12.44 -27.14
CA SER A 77 -18.45 11.60 -26.77
C SER A 77 -17.83 12.06 -25.46
N ALA A 78 -17.62 13.37 -25.29
CA ALA A 78 -17.09 13.93 -24.04
C ALA A 78 -18.02 13.63 -22.86
N GLU A 79 -19.33 13.80 -23.03
CA GLU A 79 -20.32 13.51 -21.98
C GLU A 79 -20.40 12.01 -21.69
N LYS A 80 -20.28 11.15 -22.71
CA LYS A 80 -20.19 9.69 -22.53
C LYS A 80 -18.94 9.29 -21.73
N VAL A 81 -17.78 9.84 -22.06
CA VAL A 81 -16.53 9.58 -21.34
C VAL A 81 -16.65 10.06 -19.89
N LYS A 82 -17.18 11.26 -19.67
CA LYS A 82 -17.42 11.81 -18.33
C LYS A 82 -18.36 10.93 -17.50
N ASN A 83 -19.48 10.50 -18.07
CA ASN A 83 -20.43 9.63 -17.38
C ASN A 83 -19.86 8.24 -17.10
N SER A 84 -19.11 7.66 -18.05
CA SER A 84 -18.41 6.39 -17.85
C SER A 84 -17.37 6.50 -16.73
N ALA A 85 -16.57 7.56 -16.72
CA ALA A 85 -15.57 7.82 -15.68
C ALA A 85 -16.21 8.02 -14.30
N HIS A 86 -17.36 8.71 -14.23
CA HIS A 86 -18.11 8.84 -12.98
C HIS A 86 -18.66 7.50 -12.48
N GLN A 87 -19.28 6.70 -13.36
CA GLN A 87 -19.77 5.37 -13.00
C GLN A 87 -18.64 4.45 -12.53
N GLU A 88 -17.52 4.43 -13.24
CA GLU A 88 -16.35 3.63 -12.88
C GLU A 88 -15.75 4.10 -11.55
N ALA A 89 -15.63 5.41 -11.32
CA ALA A 89 -15.16 5.95 -10.06
C ALA A 89 -16.07 5.55 -8.88
N ASP A 90 -17.39 5.56 -9.07
CA ASP A 90 -18.33 5.16 -8.03
C ASP A 90 -18.30 3.65 -7.77
N LEU A 91 -18.13 2.83 -8.81
CA LEU A 91 -17.90 1.38 -8.66
C LEU A 91 -16.60 1.10 -7.90
N ILE A 92 -15.51 1.79 -8.23
CA ILE A 92 -14.23 1.65 -7.52
C ILE A 92 -14.38 2.05 -6.05
N LYS A 93 -15.07 3.16 -5.75
CA LYS A 93 -15.34 3.56 -4.36
C LYS A 93 -16.16 2.51 -3.63
N GLN A 94 -17.21 1.99 -4.24
CA GLN A 94 -18.06 0.98 -3.64
C GLN A 94 -17.26 -0.31 -3.36
N GLN A 95 -16.46 -0.75 -4.33
CA GLN A 95 -15.59 -1.92 -4.18
C GLN A 95 -14.57 -1.72 -3.06
N ALA A 96 -13.87 -0.58 -3.06
CA ALA A 96 -12.91 -0.23 -2.02
C ALA A 96 -13.56 -0.16 -0.63
N GLN A 97 -14.80 0.35 -0.53
CA GLN A 97 -15.56 0.36 0.71
C GLN A 97 -15.94 -1.07 1.16
N GLN A 98 -16.37 -1.93 0.25
CA GLN A 98 -16.67 -3.33 0.56
C GLN A 98 -15.42 -4.09 1.01
N ASP A 99 -14.29 -3.89 0.33
CA ASP A 99 -13.02 -4.52 0.68
C ASP A 99 -12.50 -4.01 2.03
N ALA A 100 -12.54 -2.70 2.28
CA ALA A 100 -12.20 -2.12 3.56
C ALA A 100 -13.09 -2.65 4.69
N GLN A 101 -14.39 -2.77 4.45
CA GLN A 101 -15.31 -3.36 5.43
C GLN A 101 -15.01 -4.85 5.67
N GLY A 102 -14.66 -5.59 4.61
CA GLY A 102 -14.25 -6.98 4.69
C GLY A 102 -12.96 -7.17 5.52
N ILE A 103 -11.97 -6.30 5.31
CA ILE A 103 -10.73 -6.28 6.10
C ILE A 103 -11.03 -5.95 7.56
N LEU A 104 -11.85 -4.92 7.83
CA LEU A 104 -12.23 -4.56 9.20
C LEU A 104 -12.96 -5.70 9.92
N ASN A 105 -13.88 -6.38 9.24
CA ASN A 105 -14.61 -7.49 9.83
C ASN A 105 -13.69 -8.68 10.13
N ARG A 106 -12.77 -9.01 9.21
CA ARG A 106 -11.75 -10.05 9.44
C ARG A 106 -10.82 -9.70 10.60
N ALA A 107 -10.29 -8.47 10.60
CA ALA A 107 -9.42 -8.00 11.68
C ALA A 107 -10.12 -8.00 13.05
N LYS A 108 -11.41 -7.63 13.10
CA LYS A 108 -12.22 -7.72 14.33
C LYS A 108 -12.42 -9.18 14.75
N ALA A 109 -12.79 -10.06 13.84
CA ALA A 109 -12.96 -11.49 14.14
C ALA A 109 -11.66 -12.13 14.64
N ASP A 110 -10.53 -11.82 14.02
CA ASP A 110 -9.20 -12.30 14.43
C ASP A 110 -8.81 -11.74 15.81
N ALA A 111 -9.12 -10.46 16.08
CA ALA A 111 -8.88 -9.84 17.37
C ALA A 111 -9.72 -10.51 18.47
N ASP A 112 -11.02 -10.68 18.24
CA ASP A 112 -11.94 -11.35 19.16
C ASP A 112 -11.49 -12.79 19.42
N GLN A 113 -11.08 -13.51 18.37
CA GLN A 113 -10.55 -14.86 18.50
C GLN A 113 -9.28 -14.88 19.36
N LYS A 114 -8.32 -13.98 19.13
CA LYS A 114 -7.10 -13.89 19.95
C LYS A 114 -7.40 -13.55 21.40
N VAL A 115 -8.36 -12.65 21.64
CA VAL A 115 -8.81 -12.31 22.99
C VAL A 115 -9.39 -13.55 23.67
N HIS A 116 -10.28 -14.30 23.00
CA HIS A 116 -10.83 -15.53 23.56
C HIS A 116 -9.78 -16.60 23.82
N GLN A 117 -8.81 -16.77 22.91
CA GLN A 117 -7.69 -17.70 23.11
C GLN A 117 -6.83 -17.30 24.31
N ALA A 118 -6.48 -16.02 24.44
CA ALA A 118 -5.71 -15.51 25.56
C ALA A 118 -6.47 -15.63 26.90
N GLN A 119 -7.78 -15.39 26.89
CA GLN A 119 -8.66 -15.61 28.05
C GLN A 119 -8.65 -17.08 28.47
N ALA A 120 -8.88 -18.00 27.53
CA ALA A 120 -8.86 -19.44 27.82
C ALA A 120 -7.51 -19.92 28.36
N GLN A 121 -6.39 -19.46 27.78
CA GLN A 121 -5.04 -19.77 28.28
C GLN A 121 -4.81 -19.21 29.69
N THR A 122 -5.29 -18.00 29.96
CA THR A 122 -5.18 -17.37 31.28
C THR A 122 -5.98 -18.15 32.32
N GLU A 123 -7.22 -18.52 31.99
CA GLU A 123 -8.07 -19.34 32.86
C GLU A 123 -7.45 -20.70 33.17
N GLN A 124 -6.88 -21.37 32.16
CA GLN A 124 -6.15 -22.62 32.35
C GLN A 124 -4.92 -22.44 33.24
N THR A 125 -4.10 -21.43 32.97
CA THR A 125 -2.89 -21.16 33.77
C THR A 125 -3.24 -20.80 35.21
N LEU A 126 -4.32 -20.04 35.43
CA LEU A 126 -4.82 -19.69 36.75
C LEU A 126 -5.32 -20.95 37.48
N HIS A 127 -6.05 -21.82 36.79
CA HIS A 127 -6.50 -23.10 37.35
C HIS A 127 -5.32 -23.98 37.78
N ASP A 128 -4.30 -24.11 36.92
CA ASP A 128 -3.09 -24.89 37.24
C ASP A 128 -2.30 -24.29 38.41
N ALA A 129 -2.19 -22.96 38.46
CA ALA A 129 -1.56 -22.26 39.58
C ALA A 129 -2.33 -22.49 40.89
N GLU A 130 -3.66 -22.51 40.84
CA GLU A 130 -4.51 -22.79 42.00
C GLU A 130 -4.33 -24.22 42.51
N LEU A 131 -4.31 -25.21 41.62
CA LEU A 131 -4.05 -26.61 41.98
C LEU A 131 -2.67 -26.79 42.61
N LYS A 132 -1.63 -26.19 42.01
CA LYS A 132 -0.27 -26.20 42.56
C LYS A 132 -0.21 -25.56 43.94
N ARG A 133 -0.89 -24.42 44.13
CA ARG A 133 -0.99 -23.73 45.43
C ARG A 133 -1.62 -24.62 46.49
N GLN A 134 -2.74 -25.28 46.16
CA GLN A 134 -3.41 -26.19 47.09
C GLN A 134 -2.50 -27.35 47.48
N ASN A 135 -1.79 -27.96 46.53
CA ASN A 135 -0.85 -29.05 46.80
C ASN A 135 0.29 -28.60 47.71
N ILE A 136 0.97 -27.49 47.39
CA ILE A 136 2.04 -26.94 48.22
C ILE A 136 1.54 -26.59 49.63
N SER A 137 0.32 -26.07 49.76
CA SER A 137 -0.30 -25.81 51.05
C SER A 137 -0.47 -27.10 51.88
N VAL A 138 -0.96 -28.17 51.24
CA VAL A 138 -1.11 -29.48 51.89
C VAL A 138 0.25 -30.05 52.32
N GLN A 139 1.26 -30.01 51.44
CA GLN A 139 2.62 -30.46 51.74
C GLN A 139 3.24 -29.64 52.87
N THR A 140 2.99 -28.33 52.91
CA THR A 140 3.49 -27.45 53.98
C THR A 140 2.87 -27.80 55.33
N GLU A 141 1.57 -28.05 55.37
CA GLU A 141 0.90 -28.48 56.61
C GLU A 141 1.38 -29.86 57.08
N ASP A 142 1.60 -30.80 56.15
CA ASP A 142 2.16 -32.10 56.49
C ASP A 142 3.59 -31.98 57.02
N LEU A 143 4.45 -31.19 56.38
CA LEU A 143 5.82 -30.95 56.85
C LEU A 143 5.85 -30.31 58.24
N LYS A 144 4.95 -29.35 58.52
CA LYS A 144 4.79 -28.77 59.86
C LYS A 144 4.39 -29.84 60.87
N ARG A 145 3.47 -30.74 60.52
CA ARG A 145 3.06 -31.86 61.38
C ARG A 145 4.21 -32.81 61.63
N GLN A 146 4.95 -33.20 60.59
CA GLN A 146 6.12 -34.06 60.68
C GLN A 146 7.21 -33.43 61.56
N SER A 147 7.49 -32.13 61.40
CA SER A 147 8.44 -31.38 62.24
C SER A 147 8.02 -31.39 63.72
N ARG A 148 6.74 -31.18 64.02
CA ARG A 148 6.22 -31.28 65.40
C ARG A 148 6.41 -32.68 65.98
N VAL A 149 6.09 -33.72 65.23
CA VAL A 149 6.26 -35.12 65.65
C VAL A 149 7.74 -35.47 65.82
N PHE A 150 8.60 -35.05 64.88
CA PHE A 150 10.05 -35.24 64.97
C PHE A 150 10.62 -34.56 66.21
N ARG A 151 10.24 -33.30 66.46
CA ARG A 151 10.63 -32.57 67.67
C ARG A 151 10.22 -33.32 68.94
N GLN A 152 8.99 -33.84 69.00
CA GLN A 152 8.52 -34.64 70.14
C GLN A 152 9.33 -35.94 70.30
N ARG A 153 9.59 -36.66 69.21
CA ARG A 153 10.40 -37.89 69.22
C ARG A 153 11.84 -37.63 69.63
N LEU A 154 12.46 -36.57 69.12
CA LEU A 154 13.81 -36.16 69.47
C LEU A 154 13.89 -35.79 70.95
N GLN A 155 12.89 -35.06 71.45
CA GLN A 155 12.80 -34.73 72.88
C GLN A 155 12.73 -36.00 73.74
N VAL A 156 11.86 -36.96 73.41
CA VAL A 156 11.76 -38.23 74.16
C VAL A 156 13.05 -39.06 74.05
N MET A 157 13.70 -39.07 72.88
CA MET A 157 14.99 -39.76 72.70
C MET A 157 16.09 -39.13 73.54
N LEU A 158 16.16 -37.79 73.58
CA LEU A 158 17.11 -37.08 74.42
C LEU A 158 16.79 -37.28 75.91
N GLU A 159 15.52 -37.20 76.32
CA GLU A 159 15.09 -37.49 77.70
C GLU A 159 15.46 -38.91 78.11
N SER A 160 15.28 -39.90 77.23
CA SER A 160 15.72 -41.28 77.43
C SER A 160 17.23 -41.40 77.56
N GLN A 161 18.01 -40.75 76.69
CA GLN A 161 19.47 -40.73 76.79
C GLN A 161 19.95 -40.05 78.08
N LEU A 162 19.28 -38.97 78.48
CA LEU A 162 19.58 -38.25 79.71
C LEU A 162 19.25 -39.10 80.94
N GLU A 163 18.18 -39.88 80.90
CA GLU A 163 17.81 -40.84 81.95
C GLU A 163 18.83 -41.98 82.04
N VAL A 164 19.33 -42.50 80.91
CA VAL A 164 20.40 -43.50 80.89
C VAL A 164 21.68 -42.93 81.49
N VAL A 165 22.06 -41.69 81.18
CA VAL A 165 23.25 -41.02 81.78
C VAL A 165 23.04 -40.72 83.26
N LYS A 166 21.82 -40.43 83.69
CA LYS A 166 21.45 -40.21 85.09
C LYS A 166 21.20 -41.51 85.86
N SER A 167 21.26 -42.66 85.19
CA SER A 167 20.92 -43.94 85.82
C SER A 167 21.93 -44.29 86.93
N PRO A 168 21.48 -45.01 87.97
CA PRO A 168 22.33 -45.37 89.10
C PRO A 168 23.56 -46.18 88.71
N GLU A 169 23.52 -46.89 87.58
CA GLU A 169 24.64 -47.70 87.07
C GLU A 169 25.85 -46.83 86.68
N TRP A 170 25.62 -45.63 86.13
CA TRP A 170 26.71 -44.66 85.90
C TRP A 170 27.21 -44.09 87.22
N LYS A 171 26.31 -43.83 88.19
CA LYS A 171 26.69 -43.35 89.52
C LYS A 171 27.54 -44.38 90.27
N GLU A 172 27.28 -45.66 90.05
CA GLU A 172 27.99 -46.81 90.62
C GLU A 172 29.34 -47.05 89.91
N LEU A 173 29.40 -46.93 88.58
CA LEU A 173 30.64 -46.94 87.79
C LEU A 173 31.57 -45.77 88.11
N LEU A 174 31.05 -44.56 88.34
CA LEU A 174 31.83 -43.41 88.81
C LEU A 174 32.25 -43.55 90.28
N SER A 175 31.55 -44.34 91.10
CA SER A 175 31.91 -44.57 92.50
C SER A 175 32.88 -45.74 92.73
N SER A 176 33.08 -46.61 91.73
CA SER A 176 33.88 -47.84 91.82
C SER A 176 35.31 -47.72 91.29
N SER A 177 35.82 -46.50 91.05
CA SER A 177 37.24 -46.27 90.76
C SER A 177 37.80 -45.09 91.58
N PRO A 178 38.64 -45.35 92.59
CA PRO A 178 39.38 -44.30 93.30
C PRO A 178 40.61 -43.78 92.54
N GLU A 179 40.84 -44.15 91.26
CA GLU A 179 42.11 -43.82 90.59
C GLU A 179 41.98 -43.50 89.09
N ALA A 180 40.94 -42.73 88.73
CA ALA A 180 40.90 -42.00 87.45
C ALA A 180 40.34 -40.58 87.68
N ALA A 181 41.05 -39.80 88.48
CA ALA A 181 40.86 -38.36 88.61
C ALA A 181 41.76 -37.58 87.61
N ASP A 182 42.19 -38.20 86.52
CA ASP A 182 43.02 -37.53 85.50
C ASP A 182 42.79 -38.16 84.11
N THR A 183 41.62 -37.90 83.53
CA THR A 183 41.44 -37.98 82.08
C THR A 183 40.53 -36.83 81.65
N THR A 184 41.20 -35.76 81.24
CA THR A 184 40.80 -34.71 80.29
C THR A 184 39.30 -34.55 80.02
N ASP A 185 38.74 -33.46 80.54
CA ASP A 185 37.45 -32.91 80.15
C ASP A 185 37.46 -32.49 78.67
N PRO A 186 36.72 -33.15 77.75
CA PRO A 186 36.67 -32.77 76.34
C PRO A 186 35.89 -31.46 76.12
N SER A 187 35.27 -30.87 77.16
CA SER A 187 34.71 -29.52 77.07
C SER A 187 35.77 -28.41 77.18
N GLN A 188 37.04 -28.77 77.44
CA GLN A 188 38.19 -27.86 77.34
C GLN A 188 38.97 -27.97 76.02
N GLU A 189 38.67 -28.94 75.15
CA GLU A 189 39.03 -28.78 73.75
C GLU A 189 38.07 -27.76 73.15
N ALA A 190 38.53 -26.51 73.14
CA ALA A 190 38.02 -25.53 72.22
C ALA A 190 38.08 -26.16 70.81
N LEU A 191 36.92 -26.58 70.30
CA LEU A 191 36.68 -26.78 68.87
C LEU A 191 36.68 -25.41 68.17
N ASP A 192 37.68 -24.59 68.49
CA ASP A 192 37.97 -23.38 67.76
C ASP A 192 38.97 -23.80 66.70
N ASN A 193 38.47 -24.02 65.49
CA ASN A 193 39.31 -23.96 64.31
C ASN A 193 39.76 -22.49 64.15
N SER A 194 40.66 -22.05 65.03
CA SER A 194 41.26 -20.72 65.03
C SER A 194 42.35 -20.61 63.96
N GLN A 195 42.42 -21.55 63.02
CA GLN A 195 43.02 -21.27 61.73
C GLN A 195 41.93 -20.55 60.91
N ALA A 196 42.15 -19.27 60.65
CA ALA A 196 41.45 -18.50 59.63
C ALA A 196 41.73 -19.04 58.21
N GLY A 197 41.63 -20.36 58.03
CA GLY A 197 41.50 -21.01 56.75
C GLY A 197 40.01 -21.04 56.45
N PHE A 198 39.56 -20.02 55.71
CA PHE A 198 38.37 -20.17 54.89
C PHE A 198 38.49 -21.51 54.16
N VAL A 199 37.43 -22.33 54.20
CA VAL A 199 37.35 -23.49 53.31
C VAL A 199 37.30 -22.93 51.89
N ASN A 200 38.48 -22.80 51.29
CA ASN A 200 38.66 -22.34 49.93
C ASN A 200 38.08 -23.41 49.01
N SER A 201 36.78 -23.33 48.72
CA SER A 201 36.23 -23.86 47.48
C SER A 201 36.67 -22.96 46.32
N SER A 202 37.98 -22.87 46.11
CA SER A 202 38.59 -22.13 45.01
C SER A 202 39.81 -22.89 44.50
N GLY A 203 39.54 -24.02 43.87
CA GLY A 203 40.40 -24.64 42.88
C GLY A 203 39.47 -25.18 41.79
N ALA A 204 39.44 -24.67 40.55
CA ALA A 204 40.42 -23.88 39.84
C ALA A 204 39.71 -23.03 38.77
N VAL A 205 40.00 -21.72 38.75
CA VAL A 205 39.98 -20.93 37.51
C VAL A 205 41.14 -19.94 37.59
N SER A 206 42.30 -20.35 37.07
CA SER A 206 43.33 -19.41 36.62
C SER A 206 43.45 -19.56 35.11
N GLY A 207 42.69 -18.71 34.45
CA GLY A 207 42.77 -18.36 33.04
C GLY A 207 42.10 -17.00 32.93
N ALA A 208 42.91 -15.95 32.76
CA ALA A 208 42.43 -14.60 32.53
C ALA A 208 41.54 -14.55 31.27
N ASP A 209 40.54 -13.67 31.33
CA ASP A 209 39.64 -13.25 30.24
C ASP A 209 38.60 -14.26 29.76
N ALA A 210 37.58 -14.51 30.59
CA ALA A 210 36.25 -14.90 30.10
C ALA A 210 35.16 -14.44 31.07
N TYR A 211 34.50 -13.34 30.73
CA TYR A 211 33.16 -13.03 31.23
C TYR A 211 32.23 -14.20 30.83
N THR A 212 31.58 -14.85 31.79
CA THR A 212 30.50 -15.78 31.49
C THR A 212 29.28 -14.97 31.10
N GLU A 213 29.09 -14.78 29.80
CA GLU A 213 27.80 -14.36 29.25
C GLU A 213 26.77 -15.43 29.60
N ILE A 214 25.65 -15.02 30.20
CA ILE A 214 24.49 -15.89 30.43
C ILE A 214 23.89 -16.16 29.06
N ILE A 215 24.34 -17.24 28.41
CA ILE A 215 23.70 -17.79 27.23
C ILE A 215 22.64 -18.76 27.73
N PHE A 216 21.36 -18.39 27.56
CA PHE A 216 20.25 -19.29 27.78
C PHE A 216 20.38 -20.50 26.83
N PRO A 217 20.20 -21.74 27.31
CA PRO A 217 20.03 -22.88 26.42
C PRO A 217 18.70 -22.71 25.69
N ASP A 218 18.77 -22.22 24.45
CA ASP A 218 17.75 -22.49 23.45
C ASP A 218 17.84 -23.98 23.14
N ASP A 219 16.90 -24.76 23.68
CA ASP A 219 16.68 -26.11 23.19
C ASP A 219 15.90 -26.04 21.88
N GLN A 220 16.39 -26.82 20.96
CA GLN A 220 16.10 -26.81 19.54
C GLN A 220 14.74 -27.45 19.28
N SER A 221 13.99 -26.92 18.32
CA SER A 221 13.60 -27.70 17.14
C SER A 221 12.88 -26.82 16.12
N ALA A 222 13.62 -26.35 15.12
CA ALA A 222 13.35 -26.67 13.71
C ALA A 222 14.27 -25.82 12.82
N THR A 223 15.22 -26.50 12.21
CA THR A 223 15.86 -26.11 10.95
C THR A 223 14.82 -25.68 9.91
N SER A 224 15.00 -24.50 9.32
CA SER A 224 14.95 -24.36 7.86
C SER A 224 15.85 -23.20 7.44
N GLU A 225 16.74 -23.53 6.52
CA GLU A 225 17.74 -22.69 5.87
C GLU A 225 17.20 -21.34 5.39
N SER A 226 17.93 -20.25 5.66
CA SER A 226 18.16 -19.22 4.64
C SER A 226 19.34 -18.33 5.04
N ALA A 227 20.50 -18.64 4.48
CA ALA A 227 21.64 -17.74 4.51
C ALA A 227 21.32 -16.50 3.67
N THR A 228 21.32 -15.34 4.33
CA THR A 228 21.50 -14.05 3.67
C THR A 228 22.96 -13.96 3.23
N ALA A 229 23.19 -13.71 1.94
CA ALA A 229 24.44 -13.11 1.49
C ALA A 229 24.13 -12.22 0.29
N THR A 230 23.78 -10.97 0.56
CA THR A 230 24.07 -9.86 -0.35
C THR A 230 25.58 -9.71 -0.44
N PRO A 231 26.13 -9.47 -1.65
CA PRO A 231 26.97 -8.30 -1.76
C PRO A 231 26.55 -7.41 -2.93
N ALA A 232 26.55 -6.11 -2.62
CA ALA A 232 26.79 -4.90 -3.38
C ALA A 232 26.65 -4.86 -4.93
N PRO A 233 26.31 -3.69 -5.48
CA PRO A 233 25.67 -3.54 -6.79
C PRO A 233 26.68 -3.24 -7.90
N VAL A 234 26.38 -3.71 -9.12
CA VAL A 234 26.88 -3.11 -10.36
C VAL A 234 25.94 -3.47 -11.52
N ASP A 235 25.53 -2.42 -12.24
CA ASP A 235 25.10 -2.35 -13.63
C ASP A 235 24.94 -3.65 -14.43
N SER A 236 23.75 -3.84 -15.02
CA SER A 236 23.52 -3.65 -16.47
C SER A 236 22.17 -4.25 -16.89
N ASP A 237 21.28 -3.34 -17.33
CA ASP A 237 20.32 -3.47 -18.42
C ASP A 237 20.33 -4.79 -19.24
N HIS A 238 19.18 -5.47 -19.36
CA HIS A 238 18.38 -5.51 -20.60
C HIS A 238 17.18 -6.48 -20.50
N SER A 239 16.00 -5.96 -20.88
CA SER A 239 14.94 -6.61 -21.69
C SER A 239 13.54 -6.44 -21.08
N GLU A 240 12.78 -5.47 -21.56
CA GLU A 240 11.43 -5.79 -22.03
C GLU A 240 10.95 -4.84 -23.13
N SER A 241 10.56 -5.46 -24.24
CA SER A 241 9.44 -5.12 -25.13
C SER A 241 9.28 -3.68 -25.63
N GLU A 242 9.53 -3.57 -26.93
CA GLU A 242 8.74 -2.85 -27.94
C GLU A 242 7.51 -2.04 -27.49
N ALA A 243 7.56 -0.74 -27.78
CA ALA A 243 6.44 0.04 -28.31
C ALA A 243 6.98 1.21 -29.17
N PRO A 244 6.23 1.68 -30.20
CA PRO A 244 6.81 2.30 -31.39
C PRO A 244 6.94 3.83 -31.32
N THR A 245 7.97 4.34 -32.01
CA THR A 245 8.21 5.76 -32.28
C THR A 245 7.35 6.29 -33.41
N SER A 246 6.73 7.46 -33.20
CA SER A 246 6.27 8.37 -34.26
C SER A 246 6.84 9.77 -34.00
N THR A 247 7.77 10.19 -34.86
CA THR A 247 7.65 11.42 -35.69
C THR A 247 7.47 12.78 -34.97
N THR A 248 8.56 13.56 -34.97
CA THR A 248 8.64 14.90 -35.64
C THR A 248 8.21 16.19 -34.92
N THR A 249 9.15 17.16 -34.99
CA THR A 249 8.97 18.63 -35.17
C THR A 249 8.76 19.53 -33.96
N SER A 250 9.85 20.26 -33.66
CA SER A 250 9.97 21.73 -33.55
C SER A 250 8.69 22.57 -33.53
N ALA A 251 8.56 23.48 -32.56
CA ALA A 251 8.38 24.91 -32.81
C ALA A 251 8.20 25.69 -31.50
N ASP A 252 8.90 26.82 -31.46
CA ASP A 252 8.64 28.08 -30.79
C ASP A 252 7.52 28.16 -29.74
N THR A 253 7.92 28.59 -28.54
CA THR A 253 7.05 29.40 -27.67
C THR A 253 7.53 30.84 -27.75
N ASP A 254 7.02 31.56 -28.75
CA ASP A 254 7.01 33.02 -28.73
C ASP A 254 5.88 33.45 -27.78
N VAL A 255 6.28 34.05 -26.67
CA VAL A 255 5.40 34.72 -25.72
C VAL A 255 5.67 36.20 -25.92
N THR A 256 4.63 36.95 -26.33
CA THR A 256 4.26 38.32 -25.92
C THR A 256 3.58 39.08 -27.06
N THR A 257 2.65 39.98 -26.70
CA THR A 257 1.87 40.97 -27.49
C THR A 257 0.41 40.51 -27.64
N ASP A 258 -0.66 41.20 -27.26
CA ASP A 258 -1.02 42.63 -27.00
C ASP A 258 -2.26 42.58 -26.06
N GLN A 259 -2.54 43.43 -25.05
CA GLN A 259 -2.75 44.87 -25.02
C GLN A 259 -3.39 45.51 -26.26
N ASP A 260 -4.73 45.53 -26.31
CA ASP A 260 -5.56 46.69 -26.72
C ASP A 260 -7.03 46.23 -26.73
N ALA A 261 -7.91 46.77 -25.89
CA ALA A 261 -8.61 48.04 -26.00
C ALA A 261 -10.01 47.88 -26.62
N GLN A 262 -10.99 48.38 -25.86
CA GLN A 262 -12.43 48.59 -26.13
C GLN A 262 -13.39 47.43 -25.82
#